data_AF-A0A1F3MAN4-F1
#
_entry.id   AF-A0A1F3MAN4-F1
#
_cell.length_a   1.000
_cell.length_b   1.000
_cell.length_c   1.000
_cell.angle_alpha   90.00
_cell.angle_beta   90.00
_cell.angle_gamma   90.00
#
_symmetry.space_group_name_H-M   'P 1'
#
loop_
_entity.id
_entity.type
_entity.pdbx_description
1 polymer ?
#
loop_
_entity_poly.entity_id
_entity_poly.type
_entity_poly.pdbx_seq_one_letter_code
_entity_poly.pdbx_strand_id
1 'polypeptide(L)'
;MFKKKPKVNKEFIPTKQEIRETSKLTAKDLLGGKVLSRDGVIRQIPFVFFIAALILIYIANQYKGENMMGQIIGLERDVRELRAEYSSTAFDRQKLSTQSEITKMINNQGLPLQEAKTPPFKIVMKD
;
A
#
# COMPACT_ATOMS: atom_id res chain seq x y z
N MET A 1 -87.10 19.23 -31.57
CA MET A 1 -86.51 18.29 -32.55
C MET A 1 -84.99 18.40 -32.50
N PHE A 2 -84.32 17.30 -32.80
CA PHE A 2 -82.95 16.97 -32.46
C PHE A 2 -81.87 17.72 -33.26
N LYS A 3 -80.73 17.92 -32.56
CA LYS A 3 -79.34 17.75 -33.03
C LYS A 3 -78.83 18.66 -34.17
N LYS A 4 -77.85 19.51 -33.84
CA LYS A 4 -76.41 19.28 -34.11
C LYS A 4 -75.62 20.54 -33.74
N LYS A 5 -74.73 20.43 -32.74
CA LYS A 5 -73.54 21.30 -32.64
C LYS A 5 -72.44 20.67 -33.51
N PRO A 6 -71.81 21.39 -34.45
CA PRO A 6 -70.59 20.91 -35.05
C PRO A 6 -69.36 21.72 -34.62
N LYS A 7 -68.37 20.96 -34.13
CA LYS A 7 -66.93 21.12 -34.33
C LYS A 7 -66.25 22.31 -33.63
N VAL A 8 -65.89 22.05 -32.37
CA VAL A 8 -64.69 22.61 -31.74
C VAL A 8 -63.48 22.18 -32.59
N ASN A 9 -62.87 23.14 -33.28
CA ASN A 9 -61.61 22.90 -33.98
C ASN A 9 -60.52 22.72 -32.94
N LYS A 10 -60.06 21.48 -32.81
CA LYS A 10 -58.81 21.14 -32.17
C LYS A 10 -57.71 21.64 -33.11
N GLU A 11 -57.27 22.87 -32.94
CA GLU A 11 -55.93 23.23 -33.39
C GLU A 11 -54.95 22.54 -32.43
N PHE A 12 -54.63 21.31 -32.84
CA PHE A 12 -53.39 20.66 -32.47
C PHE A 12 -52.26 21.61 -32.88
N ILE A 13 -51.72 22.35 -31.93
CA ILE A 13 -50.31 22.76 -32.03
C ILE A 13 -49.56 21.43 -31.95
N PRO A 14 -48.82 21.01 -32.99
CA PRO A 14 -48.07 19.78 -32.90
C PRO A 14 -47.04 19.95 -31.80
N THR A 15 -47.18 19.16 -30.74
CA THR A 15 -46.11 18.74 -29.82
C THR A 15 -44.99 18.09 -30.65
N LYS A 16 -44.24 18.90 -31.39
CA LYS A 16 -42.98 18.53 -32.07
C LYS A 16 -41.77 19.07 -31.32
N GLN A 17 -41.99 19.43 -30.06
CA GLN A 17 -40.98 19.53 -29.03
C GLN A 17 -41.15 18.27 -28.18
N GLU A 18 -40.04 17.57 -27.87
CA GLU A 18 -39.99 16.19 -27.34
C GLU A 18 -40.22 15.15 -28.45
N ILE A 19 -39.23 14.59 -29.15
CA ILE A 19 -38.00 13.95 -28.71
C ILE A 19 -36.98 14.13 -29.85
N ARG A 20 -35.95 14.94 -29.65
CA ARG A 20 -34.77 14.92 -30.52
C ARG A 20 -33.54 14.87 -29.64
N GLU A 21 -33.19 13.61 -29.36
CA GLU A 21 -31.84 13.09 -29.18
C GLU A 21 -30.91 13.97 -28.34
N THR A 22 -30.62 13.50 -27.12
CA THR A 22 -29.38 13.82 -26.41
C THR A 22 -28.23 13.85 -27.43
N SER A 23 -27.84 15.04 -27.85
CA SER A 23 -26.90 15.25 -28.94
C SER A 23 -25.65 14.45 -28.61
N LYS A 24 -25.39 13.41 -29.40
CA LYS A 24 -24.24 12.53 -29.24
C LYS A 24 -23.00 13.42 -29.14
N LEU A 25 -22.42 13.56 -27.95
CA LEU A 25 -21.18 14.27 -27.75
C LEU A 25 -20.13 13.53 -28.57
N THR A 26 -19.86 14.05 -29.76
CA THR A 26 -18.94 13.44 -30.73
C THR A 26 -17.51 13.79 -30.31
N ALA A 27 -16.57 12.86 -30.47
CA ALA A 27 -15.15 13.09 -30.13
C ALA A 27 -14.58 14.37 -30.77
N LYS A 28 -15.08 14.74 -31.96
CA LYS A 28 -14.73 15.97 -32.67
C LYS A 28 -15.25 17.25 -31.98
N ASP A 29 -16.41 17.19 -31.33
CA ASP A 29 -16.95 18.31 -30.54
C ASP A 29 -16.28 18.44 -29.17
N LEU A 30 -15.77 17.33 -28.62
CA LEU A 30 -14.98 17.31 -27.38
C LEU A 30 -13.57 17.89 -27.62
N LEU A 31 -12.87 17.41 -28.64
CA LEU A 31 -11.54 17.89 -29.01
C LEU A 31 -11.57 19.31 -29.61
N GLY A 32 -12.67 19.68 -30.27
CA GLY A 32 -12.87 21.01 -30.87
C GLY A 32 -13.20 22.12 -29.88
N GLY A 33 -13.20 21.87 -28.56
CA GLY A 33 -13.38 22.90 -27.54
C GLY A 33 -14.83 23.42 -27.37
N LYS A 34 -15.79 22.91 -28.14
CA LYS A 34 -17.21 23.28 -28.06
C LYS A 34 -17.82 23.00 -26.68
N VAL A 35 -17.27 22.01 -25.97
CA VAL A 35 -17.62 21.69 -24.57
C VAL A 35 -17.00 22.67 -23.57
N LEU A 36 -15.81 23.20 -23.87
CA LEU A 36 -15.14 24.20 -23.03
C LEU A 36 -15.79 25.59 -23.19
N SER A 37 -16.30 25.93 -24.38
CA SER A 37 -16.97 27.21 -24.66
C SER A 37 -18.37 27.35 -24.08
N ARG A 38 -18.86 26.36 -23.32
CA ARG A 38 -20.15 26.42 -22.63
C ARG A 38 -20.02 27.36 -21.43
N ASP A 39 -20.90 28.36 -21.30
CA ASP A 39 -20.80 29.40 -20.24
C ASP A 39 -20.67 28.81 -18.81
N GLY A 40 -21.29 27.66 -18.56
CA GLY A 40 -21.15 26.95 -17.27
C GLY A 40 -19.72 26.44 -16.99
N VAL A 41 -19.04 25.92 -18.02
CA VAL A 41 -17.67 25.38 -17.92
C VAL A 41 -16.65 26.50 -17.83
N ILE A 42 -16.83 27.59 -18.58
CA ILE A 42 -15.96 28.78 -18.51
C ILE A 42 -15.90 29.34 -17.09
N ARG A 43 -17.05 29.37 -16.38
CA ARG A 43 -17.13 29.83 -14.99
C ARG A 43 -16.36 28.94 -14.00
N GLN A 44 -16.12 27.68 -14.36
CA GLN A 44 -15.46 26.67 -13.51
C GLN A 44 -13.99 26.43 -13.87
N ILE A 45 -13.45 27.11 -14.88
CA ILE A 45 -12.02 27.11 -15.22
C ILE A 45 -11.09 27.28 -13.99
N PRO A 46 -11.31 28.25 -13.06
CA PRO A 46 -10.43 28.38 -11.89
C PRO A 46 -10.46 27.14 -10.97
N PHE A 47 -11.58 26.41 -10.92
CA PHE A 47 -11.69 25.17 -10.15
C PHE A 47 -10.91 24.02 -10.81
N VAL A 48 -10.90 23.94 -12.14
CA VAL A 48 -10.06 22.96 -12.87
C VAL A 48 -8.58 23.23 -12.62
N PHE A 49 -8.15 24.49 -12.61
CA PHE A 49 -6.79 24.87 -12.24
C PHE A 49 -6.44 24.51 -10.79
N PHE A 50 -7.39 24.67 -9.88
CA PHE A 50 -7.21 24.24 -8.48
C PHE A 50 -6.95 22.74 -8.39
N ILE A 51 -7.73 21.91 -9.11
CA ILE A 51 -7.49 20.45 -9.15
C ILE A 51 -6.14 20.13 -9.78
N ALA A 52 -5.77 20.79 -10.89
CA ALA A 52 -4.47 20.60 -11.53
C ALA A 52 -3.31 20.93 -10.58
N ALA A 53 -3.44 21.99 -9.79
CA ALA A 53 -2.47 22.35 -8.76
C ALA A 53 -2.38 21.27 -7.66
N LEU A 54 -3.51 20.72 -7.20
CA LEU A 54 -3.52 19.60 -6.25
C LEU A 54 -2.84 18.35 -6.82
N ILE A 55 -3.05 18.05 -8.10
CA ILE A 55 -2.39 16.92 -8.77
C ILE A 55 -0.87 17.14 -8.81
N LEU A 56 -0.40 18.35 -9.11
CA LEU A 56 1.02 18.68 -9.08
C LEU A 56 1.62 18.51 -7.67
N ILE A 57 0.91 18.98 -6.64
CA ILE A 57 1.32 18.79 -5.24
C ILE A 57 1.37 17.30 -4.88
N TYR A 58 0.38 16.51 -5.34
CA TYR A 58 0.33 15.07 -5.12
C TYR A 58 1.53 14.35 -5.73
N ILE A 59 1.84 14.65 -7.01
CA ILE A 59 3.01 14.09 -7.70
C ILE A 59 4.30 14.51 -6.97
N ALA A 60 4.43 15.77 -6.58
CA ALA A 60 5.59 16.26 -5.85
C ALA A 60 5.77 15.55 -4.49
N ASN A 61 4.68 15.21 -3.81
CA ASN A 61 4.73 14.46 -2.55
C ASN A 61 5.09 12.99 -2.78
N GLN A 62 4.60 12.38 -3.86
CA GLN A 62 4.91 11.01 -4.25
C GLN A 62 6.42 10.79 -4.42
N TYR A 63 7.12 11.71 -5.09
CA TYR A 63 8.57 11.63 -5.29
C TYR A 63 9.38 11.66 -3.97
N LYS A 64 8.86 12.24 -2.89
CA LYS A 64 9.53 12.22 -1.58
C LYS A 64 9.49 10.83 -0.93
N GLY A 65 8.43 10.06 -1.16
CA GLY A 65 8.29 8.70 -0.65
C GLY A 65 9.29 7.73 -1.28
N GLU A 66 9.57 7.88 -2.57
CA GLU A 66 10.50 7.01 -3.31
C GLU A 66 11.94 7.11 -2.78
N ASN A 67 12.42 8.32 -2.50
CA ASN A 67 13.77 8.52 -1.94
C ASN A 67 13.90 7.99 -0.52
N MET A 68 12.82 8.07 0.26
CA MET A 68 12.80 7.58 1.64
C MET A 68 12.79 6.04 1.69
N MET A 69 12.14 5.40 0.72
CA MET A 69 12.11 3.94 0.61
C MET A 69 13.50 3.35 0.35
N GLY A 70 14.32 4.00 -0.47
CA GLY A 70 15.70 3.57 -0.72
C GLY A 70 16.55 3.58 0.56
N GLN A 71 16.42 4.62 1.38
CA GLN A 71 17.15 4.75 2.64
C GLN A 71 16.69 3.71 3.67
N ILE A 72 15.39 3.43 3.74
CA ILE A 72 14.83 2.41 4.63
C ILE A 72 15.41 1.02 4.28
N ILE A 73 15.47 0.67 2.98
CA ILE A 73 16.01 -0.61 2.53
C ILE A 73 17.51 -0.74 2.86
N GLY A 74 18.28 0.35 2.69
CA GLY A 74 19.68 0.39 3.08
C GLY A 74 19.87 0.19 4.58
N LEU A 75 19.14 0.95 5.39
CA LEU A 75 19.23 0.89 6.84
C LEU A 75 18.81 -0.48 7.41
N GLU A 76 17.78 -1.11 6.84
CA GLU A 76 17.39 -2.47 7.19
C GLU A 76 18.46 -3.51 6.83
N ARG A 77 19.19 -3.30 5.73
CA ARG A 77 20.30 -4.17 5.34
C ARG A 77 21.44 -4.07 6.35
N ASP A 78 21.81 -2.85 6.75
CA ASP A 78 22.88 -2.61 7.72
C ASP A 78 22.54 -3.23 9.08
N VAL A 79 21.29 -3.08 9.55
CA VAL A 79 20.82 -3.72 10.79
C VAL A 79 20.86 -5.25 10.68
N ARG A 80 20.50 -5.83 9.54
CA ARG A 80 20.60 -7.28 9.32
C ARG A 80 22.04 -7.75 9.34
N GLU A 81 22.95 -7.01 8.72
CA GLU A 81 24.38 -7.33 8.69
C GLU A 81 24.99 -7.28 10.08
N LEU A 82 24.77 -6.20 10.83
CA LEU A 82 25.22 -6.08 12.22
C LEU A 82 24.68 -7.20 13.12
N ARG A 83 23.40 -7.58 12.93
CA ARG A 83 22.79 -8.67 13.70
C ARG A 83 23.39 -10.03 13.35
N ALA A 84 23.71 -10.26 12.08
CA ALA A 84 24.38 -11.48 11.65
C ALA A 84 25.80 -11.56 12.24
N GLU A 85 26.55 -10.46 12.20
CA GLU A 85 27.89 -10.36 12.78
C GLU A 85 27.90 -10.55 14.31
N TYR A 86 26.94 -9.95 15.00
CA TYR A 86 26.75 -10.20 16.44
C TYR A 86 26.43 -11.68 16.70
N SER A 87 25.54 -12.27 15.91
CA SER A 87 25.14 -13.67 16.10
C SER A 87 26.28 -14.63 15.83
N SER A 88 27.12 -14.40 14.81
CA SER A 88 28.28 -15.24 14.52
C SER A 88 29.34 -15.12 15.61
N THR A 89 29.68 -13.88 16.01
CA THR A 89 30.67 -13.63 17.06
C THR A 89 30.24 -14.19 18.42
N ALA A 90 28.96 -14.05 18.77
CA ALA A 90 28.39 -14.64 19.97
C ALA A 90 28.42 -16.18 19.92
N PHE A 91 28.11 -16.76 18.76
CA PHE A 91 28.16 -18.20 18.55
C PHE A 91 29.58 -18.75 18.70
N ASP A 92 30.59 -18.08 18.15
CA ASP A 92 31.99 -18.51 18.28
C ASP A 92 32.43 -18.59 19.74
N ARG A 93 32.02 -17.63 20.58
CA ARG A 93 32.28 -17.68 22.02
C ARG A 93 31.45 -18.73 22.76
N GLN A 94 30.20 -18.93 22.35
CA GLN A 94 29.32 -19.93 22.95
C GLN A 94 29.79 -21.36 22.62
N LYS A 95 30.30 -21.59 21.41
CA LYS A 95 30.84 -22.87 20.97
C LYS A 95 32.00 -23.32 21.88
N LEU A 96 32.93 -22.42 22.18
CA LEU A 96 34.02 -22.66 23.13
C LEU A 96 33.52 -22.97 24.56
N SER A 97 32.38 -22.39 24.94
CA SER A 97 31.77 -22.58 26.26
C SER A 97 30.81 -23.78 26.31
N THR A 98 30.64 -24.51 25.20
CA THR A 98 29.70 -25.62 25.11
C THR A 98 30.31 -26.86 25.76
N GLN A 99 29.52 -27.56 26.58
CA GLN A 99 29.93 -28.77 27.30
C GLN A 99 30.58 -29.83 26.40
N SER A 100 30.13 -29.98 25.15
CA SER A 100 30.75 -30.92 24.20
C SER A 100 32.14 -30.50 23.71
N GLU A 101 32.42 -29.20 23.53
CA GLU A 101 33.76 -28.72 23.22
C GLU A 101 34.67 -28.76 24.45
N ILE A 102 34.15 -28.41 25.62
CA ILE A 102 34.89 -28.50 26.88
C ILE A 102 35.32 -29.96 27.14
N THR A 103 34.43 -30.94 26.99
CA THR A 103 34.76 -32.36 27.11
C THR A 103 35.80 -32.81 26.07
N LYS A 104 35.73 -32.30 24.83
CA LYS A 104 36.76 -32.56 23.80
C LYS A 104 38.10 -31.94 24.16
N MET A 105 38.14 -30.70 24.66
CA MET A 105 39.36 -30.03 25.09
C MET A 105 40.01 -30.74 26.28
N ILE A 106 39.21 -31.14 27.27
CA ILE A 106 39.65 -31.93 28.43
C ILE A 106 40.29 -33.25 28.00
N ASN A 107 39.63 -33.98 27.07
CA ASN A 107 40.17 -35.23 26.52
C ASN A 107 41.46 -35.01 25.72
N ASN A 108 41.53 -33.94 24.92
CA ASN A 108 42.73 -33.60 24.15
C ASN A 108 43.91 -33.15 25.03
N GLN A 109 43.64 -32.54 26.19
CA GLN A 109 44.64 -32.12 27.17
C GLN A 109 45.04 -33.24 28.14
N GLY A 110 44.46 -34.43 28.02
CA GLY A 110 44.79 -35.60 28.84
C GLY A 110 44.35 -35.50 30.31
N LEU A 111 43.39 -34.63 30.62
CA LEU A 111 42.86 -34.45 31.97
C LEU A 111 41.90 -35.61 32.32
N PRO A 112 42.00 -36.25 33.50
CA PRO A 112 41.16 -37.39 33.89
C PRO A 112 39.77 -36.94 34.38
N LEU A 113 39.12 -36.03 33.66
CA LEU A 113 37.79 -35.51 34.01
C LEU A 113 36.74 -36.16 33.09
N GLN A 114 35.78 -36.86 33.67
CA GLN A 114 34.67 -37.47 32.94
C GLN A 114 33.35 -36.78 33.31
N GLU A 115 32.49 -36.61 32.32
CA GLU A 115 31.17 -36.03 32.49
C GLU A 115 30.30 -36.92 33.40
N ALA A 116 29.68 -36.32 34.42
CA ALA A 116 28.80 -37.04 35.33
C ALA A 116 27.50 -37.45 34.60
N LYS A 117 27.41 -38.72 34.20
CA LYS A 117 26.25 -39.28 33.48
C LYS A 117 25.05 -39.59 34.38
N THR A 118 25.26 -39.62 35.69
CA THR A 118 24.22 -39.95 36.67
C THR A 118 23.83 -38.71 37.46
N PRO A 119 22.54 -38.37 37.55
CA PRO A 119 22.08 -37.25 38.35
C PRO A 119 22.40 -37.48 39.84
N PRO A 120 22.71 -36.42 40.60
CA PRO A 120 23.04 -36.55 42.03
C PRO A 120 21.83 -37.02 42.83
N PHE A 121 22.04 -37.99 43.73
CA PHE A 121 20.99 -38.53 44.57
C PHE A 121 20.65 -37.55 45.69
N LYS A 122 19.36 -37.25 45.86
CA LYS A 122 18.86 -36.50 47.02
C LYS A 122 18.87 -37.43 48.23
N ILE A 123 19.78 -37.17 49.17
CA ILE A 123 19.80 -37.88 50.46
C ILE A 123 18.63 -37.34 51.27
N VAL A 124 17.59 -38.15 51.45
CA VAL A 124 16.47 -37.82 52.34
C VAL A 124 16.69 -38.62 53.62
N MET A 125 16.95 -37.93 54.73
CA MET A 125 16.98 -38.58 56.04
C MET A 125 15.58 -39.11 56.31
N LYS A 126 15.49 -40.41 56.61
CA LYS A 126 14.27 -41.04 57.08
C LYS A 126 14.31 -40.92 58.59
N ASP A 127 13.41 -40.13 59.14
CA ASP A 127 13.14 -40.05 60.58
C ASP A 127 12.79 -41.44 61.15
#